data_AF-A0AA96RM85-F1
#
_entry.id   AF-A0AA96RM85-F1
#
_cell.length_a   1.000
_cell.length_b   1.000
_cell.length_c   1.000
_cell.angle_alpha   90.00
_cell.angle_beta   90.00
_cell.angle_gamma   90.00
#
_symmetry.space_group_name_H-M   'P 1'
#
loop_
_entity.id
_entity.type
_entity.pdbx_description
1 polymer ?
#
loop_
_entity_poly.entity_id
_entity_poly.type
_entity_poly.pdbx_seq_one_letter_code
_entity_poly.pdbx_strand_id
1 'polypeptide(L)'
;MYLDKLNRAWSSQLASHGFDKGPIVLTNTTKLPPIAGRYMLEFSYQENKYHLYHVLGEDAYELRKLESSYHSTTLGDVFDFTKEEAKDFLAIIHRFMLQNYEGIQTSVDASEGLEQAMERIKYARLGIRTVGER
;
A
#
# COMPACT_ATOMS: atom_id res chain seq x y z
N MET A 1 -16.94 9.91 -6.24
CA MET A 1 -16.90 8.84 -5.22
C MET A 1 -15.73 9.10 -4.26
N TYR A 2 -15.72 8.56 -3.03
CA TYR A 2 -14.68 8.85 -2.01
C TYR A 2 -13.23 8.66 -2.51
N LEU A 3 -13.01 7.57 -3.26
CA LEU A 3 -11.72 7.25 -3.87
C LEU A 3 -11.25 8.29 -4.90
N ASP A 4 -12.16 8.92 -5.66
CA ASP A 4 -11.79 9.98 -6.62
C ASP A 4 -11.32 11.26 -5.93
N LYS A 5 -11.80 11.52 -4.71
CA LYS A 5 -11.33 12.65 -3.89
C LYS A 5 -9.95 12.34 -3.31
N LEU A 6 -9.76 11.11 -2.81
CA LEU A 6 -8.45 10.64 -2.34
C LEU A 6 -7.40 10.67 -3.45
N ASN A 7 -7.71 10.14 -4.64
CA ASN A 7 -6.78 10.15 -5.77
C ASN A 7 -6.43 11.56 -6.26
N ARG A 8 -7.37 12.51 -6.19
CA ARG A 8 -7.08 13.93 -6.47
C ARG A 8 -6.15 14.55 -5.44
N ALA A 9 -6.41 14.31 -4.16
CA ALA A 9 -5.54 14.79 -3.07
C ALA A 9 -4.14 14.17 -3.17
N TRP A 10 -4.07 12.86 -3.42
CA TRP A 10 -2.83 12.11 -3.61
C TRP A 10 -2.01 12.66 -4.79
N SER A 11 -2.64 12.79 -5.96
CA SER A 11 -1.97 13.31 -7.16
C SER A 11 -1.47 14.75 -6.93
N SER A 12 -2.26 15.59 -6.26
CA SER A 12 -1.86 16.95 -5.92
C SER A 12 -0.66 16.98 -4.95
N GLN A 13 -0.60 16.04 -4.01
CA GLN A 13 0.49 15.97 -3.04
C GLN A 13 1.79 15.45 -3.66
N LEU A 14 1.70 14.47 -4.57
CA LEU A 14 2.86 14.02 -5.35
C LEU A 14 3.40 15.14 -6.24
N ALA A 15 2.52 15.84 -6.95
CA ALA A 15 2.92 16.96 -7.80
C ALA A 15 3.60 18.10 -7.01
N SER A 16 3.11 18.43 -5.81
CA SER A 16 3.72 19.48 -4.99
C SER A 16 5.10 19.13 -4.44
N HIS A 17 5.49 17.85 -4.48
CA HIS A 17 6.83 17.37 -4.11
C HIS A 17 7.70 17.01 -5.34
N GLY A 18 7.29 17.43 -6.55
CA GLY A 18 8.10 17.27 -7.76
C GLY A 18 8.14 15.85 -8.33
N PHE A 19 7.17 15.02 -7.97
CA PHE A 19 7.16 13.61 -8.34
C PHE A 19 6.55 13.39 -9.74
N ASP A 20 7.40 13.15 -10.74
CA ASP A 20 7.01 13.07 -12.16
C ASP A 20 7.12 11.65 -12.77
N LYS A 21 7.05 10.61 -11.94
CA LYS A 21 7.26 9.22 -12.38
C LYS A 21 6.06 8.60 -13.12
N GLY A 22 5.02 9.37 -13.44
CA GLY A 22 3.76 8.90 -14.01
C GLY A 22 2.66 8.67 -12.96
N PRO A 23 1.43 8.32 -13.38
CA PRO A 23 0.28 8.28 -12.48
C PRO A 23 0.37 7.13 -11.49
N ILE A 24 0.46 7.46 -10.20
CA ILE A 24 0.23 6.52 -9.09
C ILE A 24 -1.23 6.66 -8.67
N VAL A 25 -2.00 5.60 -8.85
CA VAL A 25 -3.44 5.60 -8.55
C VAL A 25 -3.69 4.69 -7.36
N LEU A 26 -4.27 5.25 -6.30
CA LEU A 26 -4.76 4.47 -5.17
C LEU A 26 -5.96 3.66 -5.63
N THR A 27 -5.90 2.34 -5.43
CA THR A 27 -6.96 1.40 -5.85
C THR A 27 -7.71 0.81 -4.67
N ASN A 28 -7.36 1.23 -3.45
CA ASN A 28 -7.90 0.63 -2.24
C ASN A 28 -9.42 0.81 -2.16
N THR A 29 -10.13 -0.30 -2.26
CA THR A 29 -11.60 -0.40 -2.30
C THR A 29 -12.13 -1.51 -1.40
N THR A 30 -11.25 -2.29 -0.77
CA THR A 30 -11.68 -3.43 0.03
C THR A 30 -12.02 -2.95 1.43
N LYS A 31 -13.17 -3.39 1.97
CA LYS A 31 -13.53 -3.13 3.36
C LYS A 31 -13.16 -4.38 4.16
N LEU A 32 -12.07 -4.33 4.93
CA LEU A 32 -11.83 -5.28 6.03
C LEU A 32 -11.84 -4.51 7.36
N PRO A 33 -12.13 -5.16 8.49
CA PRO A 33 -12.17 -4.52 9.80
C PRO A 33 -10.84 -3.82 10.15
N PRO A 34 -10.88 -2.63 10.75
CA PRO A 34 -9.69 -1.84 11.08
C PRO A 34 -8.87 -2.47 12.23
N ILE A 35 -7.55 -2.32 12.17
CA ILE A 35 -6.64 -2.61 13.29
C ILE A 35 -5.94 -1.33 13.70
N ALA A 36 -5.97 -1.05 15.00
CA ALA A 36 -5.29 0.11 15.56
C ALA A 36 -3.77 -0.02 15.34
N GLY A 37 -3.15 1.07 14.88
CA GLY A 37 -1.69 1.11 14.73
C GLY A 37 -1.15 0.49 13.45
N ARG A 38 -1.99 0.04 12.50
CA ARG A 38 -1.54 -0.54 11.23
C ARG A 38 -2.31 0.03 10.05
N TYR A 39 -1.66 0.08 8.88
CA TYR A 39 -2.34 0.42 7.64
C TYR A 39 -1.71 -0.28 6.43
N MET A 40 -2.46 -0.27 5.33
CA MET A 40 -1.98 -0.70 4.02
C MET A 40 -2.51 0.22 2.93
N LEU A 41 -1.63 0.51 1.98
CA LEU A 41 -1.95 1.26 0.79
C LEU A 41 -1.89 0.32 -0.42
N GLU A 42 -3.03 0.11 -1.08
CA GLU A 42 -3.08 -0.52 -2.40
C GLU A 42 -3.02 0.57 -3.47
N PHE A 43 -2.05 0.47 -4.38
CA PHE A 43 -1.91 1.38 -5.51
C PHE A 43 -1.49 0.65 -6.79
N SER A 44 -1.79 1.27 -7.93
CA SER A 44 -1.30 0.84 -9.22
C SER A 44 -0.26 1.80 -9.79
N TYR A 45 0.76 1.25 -10.42
CA TYR A 45 1.80 1.96 -11.15
C TYR A 45 2.26 1.13 -12.35
N GLN A 46 2.34 1.74 -13.54
CA GLN A 46 2.72 1.05 -14.79
C GLN A 46 2.02 -0.30 -14.98
N GLU A 47 0.68 -0.32 -14.91
CA GLU A 47 -0.17 -1.53 -15.02
C GLU A 47 0.00 -2.58 -13.91
N ASN A 48 0.96 -2.41 -13.01
CA ASN A 48 1.20 -3.30 -11.87
C ASN A 48 0.45 -2.79 -10.63
N LYS A 49 0.12 -3.69 -9.72
CA LYS A 49 -0.50 -3.39 -8.42
C LYS A 49 0.46 -3.70 -7.29
N TYR A 50 0.40 -2.90 -6.23
CA TYR A 50 1.31 -2.99 -5.10
C TYR A 50 0.54 -2.83 -3.79
N HIS A 51 1.04 -3.47 -2.74
CA HIS A 51 0.64 -3.26 -1.36
C HIS A 51 1.81 -2.73 -0.57
N LEU A 52 1.62 -1.58 0.06
CA LEU A 52 2.57 -1.01 1.01
C LEU A 52 2.00 -1.13 2.42
N TYR A 53 2.69 -1.86 3.28
CA TYR A 53 2.33 -2.09 4.68
C TYR A 53 3.18 -1.25 5.61
N HIS A 54 2.57 -0.81 6.71
CA HIS A 54 3.26 -0.08 7.76
C HIS A 54 2.60 -0.26 9.13
N VAL A 55 3.43 -0.23 10.17
CA VAL A 55 3.02 -0.19 11.58
C VAL A 55 3.35 1.19 12.12
N LEU A 56 2.34 1.89 12.66
CA LEU A 56 2.50 3.23 13.23
C LEU A 56 3.51 3.19 14.38
N GLY A 57 4.51 4.06 14.31
CA GLY A 57 5.58 4.15 15.29
C GLY A 57 6.81 3.30 14.96
N GLU A 58 6.76 2.51 13.88
CA GLU A 58 7.95 1.85 13.31
C GLU A 58 8.47 2.65 12.12
N ASP A 59 9.77 2.55 11.82
CA ASP A 59 10.36 3.21 10.63
C ASP A 59 10.22 2.35 9.37
N ALA A 60 9.93 1.07 9.52
CA ALA A 60 9.94 0.11 8.44
C ALA A 60 8.65 0.16 7.60
N TYR A 61 8.83 -0.02 6.30
CA TYR A 61 7.78 -0.20 5.33
C TYR A 61 8.02 -1.49 4.56
N GLU A 62 6.96 -2.23 4.29
CA GLU A 62 7.03 -3.43 3.46
C GLU A 62 6.23 -3.23 2.20
N LEU A 63 6.92 -3.23 1.05
CA LEU A 63 6.30 -3.12 -0.27
C LEU A 63 6.26 -4.51 -0.91
N ARG A 64 5.08 -4.89 -1.38
CA ARG A 64 4.88 -6.14 -2.11
C ARG A 64 4.19 -5.90 -3.43
N LYS A 65 4.64 -6.60 -4.47
CA LYS A 65 3.97 -6.59 -5.77
C LYS A 65 2.83 -7.61 -5.76
N LEU A 66 1.64 -7.19 -6.18
CA LEU A 66 0.46 -8.03 -6.24
C LEU A 66 0.45 -8.88 -7.51
N GLU A 67 1.30 -9.89 -7.51
CA GLU A 67 1.39 -10.95 -8.52
C GLU A 67 1.44 -12.32 -7.84
N SER A 68 1.43 -13.41 -8.60
CA SER A 68 1.34 -14.79 -8.09
C SER A 68 2.40 -15.12 -7.02
N SER A 69 3.62 -14.61 -7.18
CA SER A 69 4.72 -14.78 -6.23
C SER A 69 4.52 -14.00 -4.92
N TYR A 70 3.77 -12.89 -5.00
CA TYR A 70 3.58 -11.93 -3.92
C TYR A 70 4.90 -11.51 -3.25
N HIS A 71 5.92 -11.27 -4.08
CA HIS A 71 7.27 -11.00 -3.64
C HIS A 71 7.39 -9.61 -2.99
N SER A 72 8.31 -9.52 -2.03
CA SER A 72 8.75 -8.24 -1.47
C SER A 72 9.65 -7.53 -2.49
N THR A 73 9.46 -6.22 -2.63
CA THR A 73 10.21 -5.35 -3.54
C THR A 73 10.53 -4.03 -2.85
N THR A 74 11.33 -3.16 -3.47
CA THR A 74 11.69 -1.86 -2.93
C THR A 74 11.16 -0.73 -3.80
N LEU A 75 11.07 0.48 -3.22
CA LEU A 75 10.73 1.67 -4.01
C LEU A 75 11.79 1.99 -5.07
N GLY A 76 13.05 1.59 -4.83
CA GLY A 76 14.12 1.67 -5.80
C GLY A 76 13.81 0.83 -7.04
N ASP A 77 13.41 -0.42 -6.85
CA ASP A 77 13.11 -1.34 -7.95
C ASP A 77 11.82 -0.95 -8.72
N VAL A 78 10.86 -0.32 -8.04
CA VAL A 78 9.57 0.04 -8.62
C VAL A 78 9.59 1.38 -9.34
N PHE A 79 10.32 2.38 -8.81
CA PHE A 79 10.27 3.76 -9.30
C PHE A 79 11.64 4.33 -9.74
N ASP A 80 12.70 3.51 -9.70
CA ASP A 80 14.09 3.92 -9.90
C ASP A 80 14.51 5.03 -8.92
N PHE A 81 14.19 4.88 -7.64
CA PHE A 81 14.61 5.82 -6.60
C PHE A 81 15.98 5.54 -6.03
N THR A 82 16.70 6.62 -5.80
CA THR A 82 17.76 6.70 -4.80
C THR A 82 17.20 6.46 -3.40
N LYS A 83 18.08 6.21 -2.43
CA LYS A 83 17.66 6.00 -1.04
C LYS A 83 16.99 7.25 -0.46
N GLU A 84 17.50 8.43 -0.83
CA GLU A 84 16.96 9.73 -0.44
C GLU A 84 15.55 9.93 -1.00
N GLU A 85 15.34 9.71 -2.30
CA GLU A 85 14.02 9.82 -2.93
C GLU A 85 13.02 8.82 -2.34
N ALA A 86 13.45 7.58 -2.07
CA ALA A 86 12.61 6.58 -1.44
C ALA A 86 12.18 7.02 -0.02
N LYS A 87 13.09 7.64 0.75
CA LYS A 87 12.77 8.17 2.07
C LYS A 87 11.79 9.34 2.00
N ASP A 88 12.00 10.26 1.07
CA ASP A 88 11.11 11.41 0.88
C ASP A 88 9.71 10.93 0.44
N PHE A 89 9.64 9.94 -0.45
CA PHE A 89 8.38 9.34 -0.86
C PHE A 89 7.65 8.67 0.30
N LEU A 90 8.35 7.90 1.15
CA LEU A 90 7.76 7.29 2.34
C LEU A 90 7.26 8.35 3.33
N ALA A 91 7.96 9.47 3.49
CA ALA A 91 7.51 10.58 4.33
C ALA A 91 6.24 11.24 3.79
N ILE A 92 6.12 11.39 2.46
CA ILE A 92 4.92 11.88 1.79
C ILE A 92 3.75 10.91 2.03
N ILE A 93 3.98 9.61 1.85
CA ILE A 93 2.99 8.57 2.16
C ILE A 93 2.57 8.66 3.61
N HIS A 94 3.51 8.65 4.56
CA HIS A 94 3.21 8.74 5.98
C HIS A 94 2.32 9.96 6.29
N ARG A 95 2.68 11.15 5.79
CA ARG A 95 1.88 12.36 6.01
C ARG A 95 0.48 12.25 5.40
N PHE A 96 0.37 11.75 4.16
CA PHE A 96 -0.93 11.54 3.50
C PHE A 96 -1.80 10.54 4.28
N MET A 97 -1.17 9.47 4.78
CA MET A 97 -1.80 8.41 5.55
C MET A 97 -2.32 8.90 6.89
N LEU A 98 -1.56 9.72 7.63
CA LEU A 98 -2.03 10.32 8.89
C LEU A 98 -3.25 11.23 8.67
N GLN A 99 -3.23 12.02 7.60
CA GLN A 99 -4.31 12.97 7.28
C GLN A 99 -5.59 12.26 6.82
N ASN A 100 -5.45 11.08 6.22
CA ASN A 100 -6.56 10.32 5.64
C ASN A 100 -6.74 8.96 6.33
N TYR A 101 -6.26 8.82 7.57
CA TYR A 101 -6.14 7.52 8.24
C TYR A 101 -7.48 6.80 8.30
N GLU A 102 -8.56 7.46 8.71
CA GLU A 102 -9.91 6.86 8.75
C GLU A 102 -10.41 6.39 7.37
N GLY A 103 -9.92 7.02 6.31
CA GLY A 103 -10.20 6.67 4.92
C GLY A 103 -9.42 5.49 4.37
N ILE A 104 -8.16 5.42 4.76
CA ILE A 104 -7.17 4.47 4.21
C ILE A 104 -6.96 3.27 5.14
N GLN A 105 -7.41 3.32 6.40
CA GLN A 105 -7.49 2.18 7.33
C GLN A 105 -8.38 1.04 6.80
N THR A 106 -8.97 1.19 5.62
CA THR A 106 -9.69 0.14 4.94
C THR A 106 -8.71 -0.89 4.36
N SER A 107 -8.70 -2.07 5.01
CA SER A 107 -8.36 -3.39 4.46
C SER A 107 -7.00 -4.07 4.66
N VAL A 108 -6.54 -4.20 5.92
CA VAL A 108 -5.76 -5.40 6.30
C VAL A 108 -6.15 -5.85 7.69
N ASP A 109 -6.93 -6.92 7.78
CA ASP A 109 -7.14 -7.62 9.05
C ASP A 109 -5.91 -8.48 9.37
N ALA A 110 -4.96 -7.84 10.05
CA ALA A 110 -3.82 -8.45 10.72
C ALA A 110 -4.05 -8.78 12.21
N SER A 111 -5.29 -9.05 12.63
CA SER A 111 -5.62 -9.33 14.05
C SER A 111 -4.97 -10.63 14.51
N GLU A 112 -4.76 -11.54 13.55
CA GLU A 112 -4.00 -12.77 13.71
C GLU A 112 -2.49 -12.57 13.43
N GLY A 113 -2.08 -11.42 12.87
CA GLY A 113 -0.71 -11.13 12.44
C GLY A 113 -0.65 -10.54 11.03
N LEU A 114 0.43 -9.81 10.72
CA LEU A 114 0.65 -9.23 9.39
C LEU A 114 0.72 -10.34 8.32
N GLU A 115 1.39 -11.45 8.64
CA GLU A 115 1.51 -12.61 7.75
C GLU A 115 0.16 -13.24 7.41
N GLN A 116 -0.73 -13.50 8.39
CA GLN A 116 -2.07 -14.06 8.09
C GLN A 116 -2.90 -13.11 7.22
N ALA A 117 -2.79 -11.81 7.43
CA ALA A 117 -3.51 -10.83 6.63
C ALA A 117 -3.04 -10.83 5.18
N MET A 118 -1.72 -10.93 4.99
CA MET A 118 -1.09 -11.03 3.69
C MET A 118 -1.53 -12.28 2.93
N GLU A 119 -1.61 -13.43 3.61
CA GLU A 119 -2.14 -14.67 3.03
C GLU A 119 -3.62 -14.53 2.62
N ARG A 120 -4.47 -13.94 3.46
CA ARG A 120 -5.88 -13.69 3.13
C ARG A 120 -6.04 -12.77 1.92
N ILE A 121 -5.22 -11.73 1.82
CA ILE A 121 -5.21 -10.81 0.69
C ILE A 121 -4.72 -11.50 -0.59
N LYS A 122 -3.65 -12.29 -0.48
CA LYS A 122 -3.13 -13.11 -1.57
C LYS A 122 -4.22 -14.04 -2.12
N TYR A 123 -4.94 -14.73 -1.24
CA TYR A 123 -6.07 -15.58 -1.61
C TYR A 123 -7.19 -14.79 -2.31
N ALA A 124 -7.68 -13.71 -1.70
CA ALA A 124 -8.80 -12.94 -2.22
C ALA A 124 -8.51 -12.24 -3.56
N ARG A 125 -7.26 -11.84 -3.81
CA ARG A 125 -6.86 -11.10 -5.01
C ARG A 125 -6.34 -11.98 -6.13
N LEU A 126 -5.68 -13.10 -5.81
CA LEU A 126 -4.98 -13.93 -6.80
C LEU A 126 -5.61 -15.32 -6.96
N GLY A 127 -6.57 -15.70 -6.11
CA GLY A 127 -7.23 -17.01 -6.17
C GLY A 127 -6.30 -18.18 -5.82
N ILE A 128 -5.13 -17.91 -5.25
CA ILE A 128 -4.13 -18.93 -4.91
C ILE A 128 -4.44 -19.47 -3.51
N ARG A 129 -4.88 -20.73 -3.42
CA ARG A 129 -4.93 -21.48 -2.16
C ARG A 129 -3.52 -21.92 -1.79
N THR A 130 -3.05 -21.55 -0.61
CA THR A 130 -1.95 -22.26 0.04
C THR A 130 -2.44 -23.66 0.43
N VAL A 131 -1.67 -24.68 0.04
CA VAL A 131 -1.97 -26.09 0.31
C VAL A 131 -1.95 -26.29 1.83
N GLY A 132 -3.10 -26.39 2.48
CA GLY A 132 -3.13 -26.55 3.94
C GLY A 132 -4.49 -26.62 4.61
N GLU A 133 -5.57 -26.15 3.99
CA GLU A 133 -6.91 -26.25 4.58
C GLU A 133 -7.74 -27.33 3.86
N ARG A 134 -7.92 -28.45 4.56
CA ARG A 134 -8.86 -29.54 4.24
C ARG A 134 -10.28 -29.14 4.60
#